data_AF-R4YVK4-F1
#
_entry.id   AF-R4YVK4-F1
#
_cell.length_a   1.000
_cell.length_b   1.000
_cell.length_c   1.000
_cell.angle_alpha   90.00
_cell.angle_beta   90.00
_cell.angle_gamma   90.00
#
_symmetry.space_group_name_H-M   'P 1'
#
loop_
_entity.id
_entity.type
_entity.pdbx_description
1 polymer ?
#
loop_
_entity_poly.entity_id
_entity_poly.type
_entity_poly.pdbx_seq_one_letter_code
_entity_poly.pdbx_strand_id
1 'polypeptide(L)'
;MAPAPHSYGTPLDLSPLENPCVSISGMTSPPASERYLDRVPSHTAVISHGDNVVEAFSQTGWQWGGIWPGPVDYQHFSVNGRWAPCVDHAHQE
;
A
#
# COMPACT_ATOMS: atom_id res chain seq x y z
N MET A 1 -21.43 -16.56 21.67
CA MET A 1 -20.98 -15.29 21.06
C MET A 1 -19.56 -15.06 21.56
N ALA A 2 -18.55 -15.43 20.76
CA ALA A 2 -17.17 -15.12 21.12
C ALA A 2 -16.98 -13.60 20.98
N PRO A 3 -16.26 -12.93 21.89
CA PRO A 3 -15.93 -11.52 21.70
C PRO A 3 -15.18 -11.38 20.37
N ALA A 4 -15.64 -10.47 19.51
CA ALA A 4 -14.86 -10.08 18.34
C ALA A 4 -13.52 -9.53 18.87
N PRO A 5 -12.37 -10.04 18.44
CA PRO A 5 -11.10 -9.51 18.91
C PRO A 5 -11.01 -8.04 18.51
N HIS A 6 -11.01 -7.17 19.52
CA HIS A 6 -10.78 -5.75 19.36
C HIS A 6 -9.34 -5.55 18.87
N SER A 7 -9.19 -5.14 17.60
CA SER A 7 -8.06 -4.34 17.09
C SER A 7 -6.67 -5.01 17.02
N TYR A 8 -6.48 -5.99 16.13
CA TYR A 8 -5.13 -6.42 15.71
C TYR A 8 -4.41 -5.43 14.76
N GLY A 9 -4.76 -4.13 14.81
CA GLY A 9 -4.27 -3.11 13.89
C GLY A 9 -4.93 -3.24 12.52
N THR A 10 -5.89 -2.38 12.22
CA THR A 10 -6.43 -2.27 10.87
C THR A 10 -5.33 -1.76 9.94
N PRO A 11 -5.11 -2.37 8.77
CA PRO A 11 -4.25 -1.80 7.74
C PRO A 11 -4.64 -0.34 7.45
N LEU A 12 -3.63 0.49 7.17
CA LEU A 12 -3.83 1.87 6.77
C LEU A 12 -3.36 2.06 5.33
N ASP A 13 -4.26 2.58 4.49
CA ASP A 13 -3.98 2.93 3.10
C ASP A 13 -3.90 4.45 2.94
N LEU A 14 -2.75 4.94 2.47
CA LEU A 14 -2.48 6.38 2.31
C LEU A 14 -2.37 6.78 0.83
N SER A 15 -3.21 7.73 0.43
CA SER A 15 -3.30 8.27 -0.93
C SER A 15 -3.32 7.18 -2.02
N PRO A 16 -4.35 6.32 -2.08
CA PRO A 16 -4.44 5.17 -2.99
C PRO A 16 -4.20 5.50 -4.47
N LEU A 17 -4.55 6.72 -4.90
CA LEU A 17 -4.34 7.16 -6.28
C LEU A 17 -2.85 7.41 -6.58
N GLU A 18 -2.10 8.01 -5.64
CA GLU A 18 -0.68 8.29 -5.77
C GLU A 18 0.21 7.11 -5.36
N ASN A 19 -0.31 6.22 -4.52
CA ASN A 19 0.39 5.06 -3.96
C ASN A 19 -0.42 3.79 -4.22
N PRO A 20 -0.55 3.37 -5.48
CA PRO A 20 -1.45 2.28 -5.79
C PRO A 20 -0.96 0.91 -5.32
N CYS A 21 -1.93 0.00 -5.22
CA CYS A 21 -1.67 -1.42 -5.26
C CYS A 21 -1.29 -1.82 -6.70
N VAL A 22 -0.11 -2.40 -6.90
CA VAL A 22 0.41 -2.88 -8.18
C VAL A 22 0.47 -4.41 -8.16
N SER A 23 -0.34 -5.03 -9.01
CA SER A 23 -0.38 -6.48 -9.15
C SER A 23 0.90 -7.04 -9.77
N ILE A 24 1.05 -8.36 -9.72
CA ILE A 24 2.20 -9.03 -10.33
C ILE A 24 2.24 -8.88 -11.87
N SER A 25 1.08 -8.64 -12.50
CA SER A 25 0.97 -8.37 -13.94
C SER A 25 1.20 -6.90 -14.30
N GLY A 26 1.38 -6.03 -13.29
CA GLY A 26 1.62 -4.61 -13.45
C GLY A 26 0.35 -3.75 -13.47
N MET A 27 -0.82 -4.33 -13.25
CA MET A 27 -2.06 -3.55 -13.16
C MET A 27 -2.15 -2.82 -11.84
N THR A 28 -2.69 -1.60 -11.87
CA THR A 28 -2.83 -0.76 -10.69
C THR A 28 -4.28 -0.66 -10.22
N SER A 29 -4.49 -0.64 -8.90
CA SER A 29 -5.77 -0.25 -8.30
C SER A 29 -5.58 1.02 -7.48
N PRO A 30 -6.26 2.14 -7.82
CA PRO A 30 -7.19 2.31 -8.95
C PRO A 30 -6.46 2.43 -10.32
N PRO A 31 -7.08 2.12 -11.47
CA PRO A 31 -6.43 2.22 -12.79
C PRO A 31 -5.88 3.62 -13.14
N ALA A 32 -6.52 4.69 -12.65
CA ALA A 32 -6.05 6.06 -12.89
C ALA A 32 -4.70 6.39 -12.22
N SER A 33 -4.18 5.49 -11.38
CA SER A 33 -2.92 5.65 -10.67
C SER A 33 -1.69 5.31 -11.51
N GLU A 34 -1.84 4.73 -12.71
CA GLU A 34 -0.73 4.38 -13.61
C GLU A 34 0.25 5.55 -13.82
N ARG A 35 -0.27 6.79 -13.84
CA ARG A 35 0.53 8.02 -13.97
C ARG A 35 1.50 8.30 -12.81
N TYR A 36 1.36 7.60 -11.68
CA TYR A 36 2.23 7.72 -10.49
C TYR A 36 3.16 6.51 -10.31
N LEU A 37 3.19 5.58 -11.28
CA LEU A 37 4.16 4.49 -11.29
C LEU A 37 5.57 4.98 -11.56
N ASP A 38 5.71 5.99 -12.44
CA ASP A 38 6.94 6.75 -12.50
C ASP A 38 7.00 7.67 -11.28
N ARG A 39 7.87 7.32 -10.34
CA ARG A 39 8.03 8.05 -9.07
C ARG A 39 8.98 9.25 -9.21
N VAL A 40 9.43 9.56 -10.44
CA VAL A 40 10.33 10.68 -10.76
C VAL A 40 9.66 11.61 -11.78
N PRO A 41 9.59 12.94 -11.53
CA PRO A 41 10.00 13.63 -10.32
C PRO A 41 9.09 13.28 -9.13
N SER A 42 9.64 13.38 -7.91
CA SER A 42 8.88 13.14 -6.69
C SER A 42 7.67 14.08 -6.60
N HIS A 43 6.50 13.52 -6.31
CA HIS A 43 5.27 14.26 -6.03
C HIS A 43 4.99 14.20 -4.53
N THR A 44 4.47 15.28 -3.93
CA THR A 44 4.32 15.40 -2.47
C THR A 44 3.52 14.28 -1.80
N ALA A 45 2.60 13.65 -2.54
CA ALA A 45 1.75 12.57 -2.05
C ALA A 45 2.25 11.15 -2.41
N VAL A 46 3.38 11.04 -3.11
CA VAL A 46 4.00 9.76 -3.52
C VAL A 46 5.00 9.33 -2.44
N ILE A 47 4.71 8.23 -1.76
CA ILE A 47 5.49 7.70 -0.63
C ILE A 47 6.72 6.95 -1.13
N SER A 48 7.91 7.42 -0.83
CA SER A 48 9.16 6.80 -1.25
C SER A 48 9.91 6.19 -0.07
N HIS A 49 10.84 5.28 -0.36
CA HIS A 49 11.75 4.76 0.65
C HIS A 49 12.56 5.92 1.26
N GLY A 50 12.58 6.00 2.59
CA GLY A 50 13.24 7.09 3.32
C GLY A 50 12.37 8.30 3.61
N ASP A 51 11.10 8.31 3.19
CA ASP A 51 10.18 9.36 3.59
C ASP A 51 9.85 9.27 5.09
N ASN A 52 9.67 10.43 5.73
CA ASN A 52 9.31 10.53 7.16
C ASN A 52 8.10 9.68 7.56
N VAL A 53 7.14 9.48 6.65
CA VAL A 53 5.97 8.63 6.90
C VAL A 53 6.37 7.16 7.07
N VAL A 54 7.25 6.66 6.19
CA VAL A 54 7.77 5.29 6.26
C VAL A 54 8.59 5.11 7.53
N GLU A 55 9.46 6.06 7.85
CA GLU A 55 10.26 6.04 9.06
C GLU A 55 9.39 6.03 10.32
N ALA A 56 8.39 6.92 10.41
CA ALA A 56 7.50 7.03 11.57
C ALA A 56 6.71 5.73 11.81
N PHE A 57 6.17 5.12 10.75
CA PHE A 57 5.48 3.84 10.88
C PHE A 57 6.44 2.72 11.30
N SER A 58 7.64 2.66 10.72
CA SER A 58 8.64 1.64 11.05
C SER A 58 9.07 1.69 12.53
N GLN A 59 9.16 2.89 13.13
CA GLN A 59 9.49 3.08 14.54
C GLN A 59 8.44 2.48 15.48
N THR A 60 7.21 2.30 15.00
CA THR A 60 6.10 1.70 15.76
C THR A 60 5.87 0.22 15.44
N GLY A 61 6.75 -0.39 14.64
CA GLY A 61 6.66 -1.80 14.24
C GLY A 61 5.72 -2.05 13.06
N TRP A 62 5.27 -1.02 12.35
CA TRP A 62 4.50 -1.16 11.12
C TRP A 62 5.44 -1.33 9.93
N GLN A 63 5.02 -2.13 8.95
CA GLN A 63 5.72 -2.35 7.69
C GLN A 63 4.97 -1.67 6.54
N TRP A 64 5.71 -1.22 5.54
CA TRP A 64 5.17 -0.60 4.33
C TRP A 64 5.09 -1.61 3.18
N GLY A 65 4.00 -1.61 2.41
CA GLY A 65 3.84 -2.52 1.27
C GLY A 65 4.73 -2.20 0.06
N GLY A 66 5.31 -1.00 0.00
CA GLY A 66 6.24 -0.59 -1.06
C GLY A 66 7.59 -1.31 -1.06
N ILE A 67 7.95 -2.05 0.00
CA ILE A 67 9.19 -2.85 0.06
C ILE A 67 8.98 -4.32 -0.28
N TRP A 68 7.76 -4.74 -0.62
CA TRP A 68 7.49 -6.13 -0.96
C TRP A 68 8.09 -6.48 -2.33
N PRO A 69 8.55 -7.74 -2.53
CA PRO A 69 9.11 -8.17 -3.81
C PRO A 69 8.06 -8.33 -4.92
N GLY A 70 6.77 -8.29 -4.58
CA GLY A 70 5.65 -8.41 -5.51
C GLY A 70 4.52 -9.28 -4.94
N PRO A 71 3.23 -8.98 -5.22
CA PRO A 71 2.72 -7.67 -5.65
C PRO A 71 3.11 -6.54 -4.68
N VAL A 72 3.16 -5.30 -5.17
CA VAL A 72 3.62 -4.13 -4.40
C VAL A 72 2.43 -3.27 -4.02
N ASP A 73 2.28 -2.94 -2.74
CA ASP A 73 1.14 -2.14 -2.27
C ASP A 73 1.61 -0.84 -1.63
N TYR A 74 1.75 0.22 -2.43
CA TYR A 74 2.40 1.46 -1.96
C TYR A 74 1.58 2.23 -0.93
N GLN A 75 0.27 2.04 -0.87
CA GLN A 75 -0.61 2.69 0.10
C GLN A 75 -0.54 2.00 1.46
N HIS A 76 -0.21 0.70 1.49
CA HIS A 76 -0.47 -0.17 2.65
C HIS A 76 0.60 -0.04 3.73
N PHE A 77 0.13 0.15 4.97
CA PHE A 77 0.90 -0.02 6.19
C PHE A 77 0.20 -1.00 7.14
N SER A 78 0.94 -1.97 7.71
CA SER A 78 0.39 -2.84 8.77
C SER A 78 1.44 -3.38 9.74
N VAL A 79 1.02 -3.70 10.98
CA VAL A 79 1.88 -4.25 12.05
C VAL A 79 2.34 -5.67 11.74
N ASN A 80 1.48 -6.47 11.10
CA ASN A 80 1.73 -7.89 10.90
C ASN A 80 2.31 -8.21 9.52
N GLY A 81 2.48 -7.21 8.64
CA GLY A 81 2.83 -7.40 7.23
C GLY A 81 1.84 -8.33 6.49
N ARG A 82 0.67 -8.61 7.09
CA ARG A 82 -0.36 -9.48 6.52
C ARG A 82 -1.32 -8.65 5.67
N TRP A 83 -1.88 -9.35 4.70
CA TRP A 83 -2.01 -8.92 3.32
C TRP A 83 -3.41 -9.22 2.80
N ALA A 84 -3.93 -8.34 1.95
CA ALA A 84 -4.78 -8.71 0.83
C ALA A 84 -3.95 -8.50 -0.44
N PRO A 85 -3.95 -9.44 -1.41
CA PRO A 85 -3.26 -9.24 -2.68
C PRO A 85 -3.76 -8.01 -3.40
N CYS A 86 -2.84 -7.27 -4.02
CA CYS A 86 -3.15 -6.61 -5.28
C CYS A 86 -3.53 -7.70 -6.29
N VAL A 87 -4.82 -8.00 -6.33
CA VAL A 87 -5.38 -8.89 -7.34
C VAL A 87 -5.68 -8.08 -8.58
N ASP A 88 -5.57 -8.77 -9.70
CA ASP A 88 -6.05 -8.28 -10.97
C ASP A 88 -7.58 -8.13 -10.90
N HIS A 89 -8.04 -6.93 -10.58
CA HIS A 89 -9.45 -6.57 -10.72
C HIS A 89 -9.70 -6.30 -12.20
N ALA A 90 -9.93 -7.35 -12.98
CA ALA A 90 -10.57 -7.20 -14.29
C ALA A 90 -11.91 -6.49 -14.04
N HIS A 91 -12.06 -5.29 -14.62
CA HIS A 91 -13.25 -4.44 -14.65
C HIS A 91 -14.46 -5.03 -13.89
N GLN A 92 -14.66 -4.61 -12.65
CA GLN A 92 -15.98 -4.73 -12.06
C GLN A 92 -16.84 -3.66 -12.72
N GLU A 93 -17.63 -4.09 -13.70
CA GLU A 93 -18.74 -3.32 -14.27
C GLU A 93 -19.85 -3.10 -13.22
#